data_AF-G3JCM0-F1
#
_entry.id   AF-G3JCM0-F1
#
_cell.length_a   1.000
_cell.length_b   1.000
_cell.length_c   1.000
_cell.angle_alpha   90.00
_cell.angle_beta   90.00
_cell.angle_gamma   90.00
#
_symmetry.space_group_name_H-M   'P 1'
#
loop_
_entity.id
_entity.type
_entity.pdbx_description
1 polymer ?
#
loop_
_entity_poly.entity_id
_entity_poly.type
_entity_poly.pdbx_seq_one_letter_code
_entity_poly.pdbx_strand_id
1 'polypeptide(L)'
;MPATVQTLPIVRIREPATVNLSPVPECYEFLKAPEPPQKYRINFHHPAYGPNDNPLFTLYAWDHADGGIHHGFAHSACSIFADNRTDGYLSTTCDGEHGERVQAGWDEVLPAAVVDYYFYVPYPPGLEI
;
A
#
# COMPACT_ATOMS: atom_id res chain seq x y z
N MET A 1 -11.03 -9.04 -55.38
CA MET A 1 -10.84 -8.41 -54.06
C MET A 1 -9.62 -9.08 -53.41
N PRO A 2 -8.47 -8.42 -53.24
CA PRO A 2 -7.35 -9.03 -52.52
C PRO A 2 -7.62 -8.99 -51.01
N ALA A 3 -7.28 -10.09 -50.33
CA ALA A 3 -7.42 -10.21 -48.87
C ALA A 3 -6.36 -9.36 -48.16
N THR A 4 -6.80 -8.52 -47.23
CA THR A 4 -5.93 -7.72 -46.36
C THR A 4 -5.26 -8.64 -45.35
N VAL A 5 -3.93 -8.79 -45.45
CA VAL A 5 -3.15 -9.51 -44.43
C VAL A 5 -3.09 -8.63 -43.19
N GLN A 6 -3.78 -9.07 -42.13
CA GLN A 6 -3.78 -8.38 -40.85
C GLN A 6 -2.49 -8.75 -40.10
N THR A 7 -1.56 -7.81 -39.98
CA THR A 7 -0.33 -7.99 -39.21
C THR A 7 -0.68 -8.12 -37.73
N LEU A 8 -0.32 -9.27 -37.13
CA LEU A 8 -0.50 -9.50 -35.70
C LEU A 8 0.41 -8.55 -34.90
N PRO A 9 -0.02 -8.09 -33.71
CA PRO A 9 0.81 -7.25 -32.85
C PRO A 9 2.06 -8.03 -32.42
N ILE A 10 3.23 -7.43 -32.67
CA ILE A 10 4.52 -8.00 -32.27
C ILE A 10 4.81 -7.56 -30.84
N VAL A 11 4.93 -8.52 -29.93
CA VAL A 11 5.45 -8.27 -28.58
C VAL A 11 6.96 -8.05 -28.70
N ARG A 12 7.44 -6.86 -28.32
CA ARG A 12 8.87 -6.55 -28.24
C ARG A 12 9.30 -6.52 -26.78
N ILE A 13 10.20 -7.41 -26.42
CA ILE A 13 10.88 -7.34 -25.13
C ILE A 13 11.86 -6.16 -25.22
N ARG A 14 11.75 -5.21 -24.29
CA ARG A 14 12.74 -4.12 -24.18
C ARG A 14 14.09 -4.71 -23.77
N GLU A 15 15.17 -4.06 -24.18
CA GLU A 15 16.49 -4.36 -23.63
C GLU A 15 16.46 -4.26 -22.09
N PRO A 16 17.22 -5.10 -21.36
CA PRO A 16 17.35 -4.99 -19.91
C PRO A 16 17.73 -3.57 -19.51
N ALA A 17 17.12 -3.05 -18.44
CA ALA A 17 17.53 -1.76 -17.92
C ALA A 17 18.97 -1.84 -17.40
N THR A 18 19.83 -0.95 -17.85
CA THR A 18 21.17 -0.80 -17.26
C THR A 18 21.02 -0.35 -15.82
N VAL A 19 21.53 -1.16 -14.87
CA VAL A 19 21.64 -0.74 -13.48
C VAL A 19 22.66 0.40 -13.42
N ASN A 20 22.20 1.59 -13.05
CA ASN A 20 23.09 2.72 -12.91
C ASN A 20 24.00 2.50 -11.69
N LEU A 21 25.30 2.34 -11.93
CA LEU A 21 26.34 2.15 -10.89
C LEU A 21 26.73 3.47 -10.20
N SER A 22 26.06 4.58 -10.52
CA SER A 22 26.25 5.84 -9.80
C SER A 22 26.04 5.62 -8.30
N PRO A 23 26.76 6.37 -7.44
CA PRO A 23 26.43 6.40 -6.02
C PRO A 23 24.94 6.68 -5.84
N VAL A 24 24.32 5.98 -4.89
CA VAL A 24 22.93 6.22 -4.50
C VAL A 24 22.79 7.71 -4.15
N PRO A 25 21.75 8.42 -4.65
CA PRO A 25 21.51 9.79 -4.24
C PRO A 25 21.38 9.89 -2.71
N GLU A 26 21.84 11.00 -2.13
CA GLU A 26 21.86 11.19 -0.66
C GLU A 26 20.49 10.92 -0.02
N CYS A 27 19.40 11.33 -0.67
CA CYS A 27 18.03 11.10 -0.20
C CYS A 27 17.63 9.62 -0.10
N TYR A 28 18.37 8.70 -0.72
CA TYR A 28 18.13 7.25 -0.70
C TYR A 28 19.19 6.46 0.07
N GLU A 29 20.18 7.13 0.69
CA GLU A 29 21.22 6.46 1.48
C GLU A 29 20.64 5.59 2.61
N PHE A 30 19.46 5.95 3.13
CA PHE A 30 18.75 5.17 4.15
C PHE A 30 18.38 3.74 3.70
N LEU A 31 18.28 3.48 2.39
CA LEU A 31 18.00 2.17 1.83
C LEU A 31 19.20 1.20 1.91
N LYS A 32 20.40 1.69 2.22
CA LYS A 32 21.59 0.85 2.40
C LYS A 32 21.64 0.13 3.76
N ALA A 33 20.65 0.37 4.63
CA ALA A 33 20.59 -0.30 5.92
C ALA A 33 20.55 -1.83 5.75
N PRO A 34 21.33 -2.61 6.52
CA PRO A 34 21.48 -4.05 6.32
C PRO A 34 20.20 -4.85 6.63
N GLU A 35 19.35 -4.31 7.51
CA GLU A 35 18.04 -4.85 7.83
C GLU A 35 17.06 -3.69 7.99
N PRO A 36 15.75 -3.87 7.74
CA PRO A 36 14.78 -2.81 7.94
C PRO A 36 14.66 -2.45 9.42
N PRO A 37 14.97 -1.21 9.83
CA PRO A 37 14.64 -0.74 11.16
C PRO A 37 13.15 -0.94 11.50
N GLN A 38 12.86 -1.22 12.76
CA GLN A 38 11.48 -1.39 13.25
C GLN A 38 10.59 -0.19 12.94
N LYS A 39 11.17 1.03 12.87
CA LYS A 39 10.45 2.26 12.50
C LYS A 39 9.83 2.23 11.09
N TYR A 40 10.24 1.31 10.21
CA TYR A 40 9.68 1.15 8.88
C TYR A 40 8.52 0.14 8.83
N ARG A 41 8.22 -0.56 9.93
CA ARG A 41 7.15 -1.56 9.94
C ARG A 41 5.81 -0.88 10.13
N ILE A 42 4.87 -1.21 9.26
CA ILE A 42 3.46 -0.86 9.41
C ILE A 42 2.66 -2.14 9.49
N ASN A 43 1.84 -2.28 10.53
CA ASN A 43 0.86 -3.35 10.60
C ASN A 43 -0.48 -2.84 10.09
N PHE A 44 -1.12 -3.67 9.28
CA PHE A 44 -2.46 -3.42 8.76
C PHE A 44 -3.43 -4.41 9.39
N HIS A 45 -4.53 -3.86 9.92
CA HIS A 45 -5.53 -4.60 10.69
C HIS A 45 -6.90 -4.51 10.03
N HIS A 46 -7.73 -5.52 10.32
CA HIS A 46 -9.16 -5.47 10.08
C HIS A 46 -9.86 -4.95 11.36
N PRO A 47 -10.80 -4.01 11.28
CA PRO A 47 -11.45 -3.44 12.47
C PRO A 47 -12.35 -4.42 13.24
N ALA A 48 -12.79 -5.50 12.60
CA ALA A 48 -13.51 -6.58 13.29
C ALA A 48 -12.61 -7.51 14.11
N TYR A 49 -11.28 -7.38 14.00
CA TYR A 49 -10.35 -8.10 14.86
C TYR A 49 -10.03 -7.22 16.07
N GLY A 50 -9.91 -7.83 17.25
CA GLY A 50 -9.60 -7.10 18.46
C GLY A 50 -8.22 -6.41 18.36
N PRO A 51 -7.99 -5.35 19.13
CA PRO A 51 -6.71 -4.61 19.10
C PRO A 51 -5.49 -5.45 19.53
N ASN A 52 -5.72 -6.62 20.15
CA ASN A 52 -4.67 -7.56 20.54
C ASN A 52 -4.55 -8.77 19.58
N ASP A 53 -5.35 -8.82 18.52
CA ASP A 53 -5.26 -9.88 17.52
C ASP A 53 -4.09 -9.65 16.57
N ASN A 54 -3.66 -10.72 15.90
CA ASN A 54 -2.58 -10.63 14.91
C ASN A 54 -2.97 -9.71 13.75
N PRO A 55 -2.03 -8.90 13.22
CA PRO A 55 -2.30 -8.10 12.04
C PRO A 55 -2.64 -9.00 10.83
N LEU A 56 -3.40 -8.45 9.88
CA LEU A 56 -3.65 -9.13 8.60
C LEU A 56 -2.33 -9.35 7.86
N PHE A 57 -1.52 -8.29 7.81
CA PHE A 57 -0.19 -8.31 7.22
C PHE A 57 0.64 -7.11 7.72
N THR A 58 1.96 -7.23 7.56
CA THR A 58 2.92 -6.15 7.84
C THR A 58 3.63 -5.79 6.55
N LEU A 59 3.79 -4.48 6.28
CA LEU A 59 4.65 -3.99 5.19
C LEU A 59 5.82 -3.20 5.76
N TYR A 60 6.93 -3.22 5.02
CA TYR A 60 8.06 -2.34 5.28
C TYR A 60 7.96 -1.12 4.37
N ALA A 61 7.80 0.04 5.00
CA ALA A 61 7.41 1.30 4.45
C ALA A 61 8.65 2.15 4.10
N TRP A 62 9.26 1.85 2.95
CA TRP A 62 10.56 2.41 2.52
C TRP A 62 10.45 3.69 1.67
N ASP A 63 9.26 4.27 1.55
CA ASP A 63 9.05 5.39 0.64
C ASP A 63 9.62 6.72 1.21
N HIS A 64 10.08 6.73 2.46
CA HIS A 64 10.71 7.88 3.11
C HIS A 64 11.80 7.47 4.12
N ALA A 65 12.81 8.33 4.34
CA ALA A 65 13.94 8.05 5.25
C ALA A 65 13.55 7.94 6.74
N ASP A 66 12.44 8.56 7.12
CA ASP A 66 11.86 8.41 8.46
C ASP A 66 10.88 7.22 8.57
N GLY A 67 10.65 6.56 7.44
CA GLY A 67 9.68 5.51 7.26
C GLY A 67 8.32 6.04 6.88
N GLY A 68 7.75 5.41 5.87
CA GLY A 68 6.43 5.74 5.39
C GLY A 68 6.10 5.03 4.09
N ILE A 69 4.80 4.91 3.84
CA ILE A 69 4.26 4.17 2.70
C ILE A 69 3.35 5.08 1.90
N HIS A 70 3.46 5.02 0.58
CA HIS A 70 2.56 5.71 -0.33
C HIS A 70 1.11 5.31 -0.02
N HIS A 71 0.26 6.29 0.27
CA HIS A 71 -1.11 6.07 0.72
C HIS A 71 -1.89 5.19 -0.25
N GLY A 72 -1.86 5.50 -1.55
CA GLY A 72 -2.56 4.71 -2.55
C GLY A 72 -2.08 3.26 -2.67
N PHE A 73 -0.81 2.99 -2.36
CA PHE A 73 -0.27 1.64 -2.36
C PHE A 73 -0.77 0.86 -1.14
N ALA A 74 -0.71 1.47 0.05
CA ALA A 74 -1.27 0.89 1.28
C ALA A 74 -2.77 0.58 1.13
N HIS A 75 -3.54 1.54 0.62
CA HIS A 75 -4.97 1.36 0.35
C HIS A 75 -5.23 0.22 -0.65
N SER A 76 -4.50 0.18 -1.76
CA SER A 76 -4.64 -0.88 -2.75
C SER A 76 -4.32 -2.26 -2.16
N ALA A 77 -3.27 -2.37 -1.35
CA ALA A 77 -2.92 -3.60 -0.66
C ALA A 77 -4.07 -4.06 0.26
N CYS A 78 -4.62 -3.16 1.08
CA CYS A 78 -5.76 -3.49 1.94
C CYS A 78 -7.02 -3.86 1.14
N SER A 79 -7.29 -3.17 0.04
CA SER A 79 -8.43 -3.46 -0.84
C SER A 79 -8.40 -4.89 -1.37
N ILE A 80 -7.21 -5.42 -1.71
CA ILE A 80 -7.06 -6.82 -2.16
C ILE A 80 -7.51 -7.80 -1.08
N PHE A 81 -7.13 -7.58 0.20
CA PHE A 81 -7.57 -8.41 1.32
C PHE A 81 -9.06 -8.25 1.65
N ALA A 82 -9.64 -7.11 1.28
CA ALA A 82 -11.05 -6.80 1.47
C ALA A 82 -11.91 -7.15 0.25
N ASP A 83 -11.65 -8.30 -0.40
CA ASP A 83 -12.40 -8.76 -1.59
C ASP A 83 -12.45 -7.71 -2.72
N ASN A 84 -11.31 -7.04 -2.96
CA ASN A 84 -11.16 -5.96 -3.94
C ASN A 84 -12.10 -4.76 -3.73
N ARG A 85 -12.55 -4.53 -2.49
CA ARG A 85 -13.36 -3.36 -2.12
C ARG A 85 -12.50 -2.09 -2.09
N THR A 86 -12.57 -1.30 -3.17
CA THR A 86 -11.82 -0.05 -3.33
C THR A 86 -12.46 1.17 -2.67
N ASP A 87 -13.71 1.04 -2.18
CA ASP A 87 -14.45 2.11 -1.49
C ASP A 87 -14.10 2.21 0.01
N GLY A 88 -13.22 1.32 0.49
CA GLY A 88 -12.69 1.35 1.84
C GLY A 88 -11.74 2.52 2.11
N TYR A 89 -11.25 2.60 3.35
CA TYR A 89 -10.35 3.66 3.80
C TYR A 89 -9.48 3.25 4.99
N LEU A 90 -8.33 3.91 5.12
CA LEU A 90 -7.43 3.72 6.25
C LEU A 90 -7.81 4.65 7.41
N SER A 91 -7.67 4.14 8.62
CA SER A 91 -7.81 4.84 9.89
C SER A 91 -6.65 4.48 10.82
N THR A 92 -6.31 5.38 11.74
CA THR A 92 -5.37 5.12 12.83
C THR A 92 -6.07 4.80 14.16
N THR A 93 -7.41 4.79 14.17
CA THR A 93 -8.23 4.43 15.33
C THR A 93 -9.00 3.14 15.06
N CYS A 94 -9.31 2.42 16.14
CA CYS A 94 -10.15 1.24 16.12
C CYS A 94 -11.25 1.37 17.17
N ASP A 95 -12.18 2.29 16.94
CA ASP A 95 -13.22 2.74 17.88
C ASP A 95 -14.61 2.11 17.64
N GLY A 96 -14.66 0.97 16.94
CA GLY A 96 -15.89 0.22 16.68
C GLY A 96 -16.12 0.02 15.18
N GLU A 97 -17.37 0.21 14.73
CA GLU A 97 -17.79 -0.06 13.35
C GLU A 97 -17.16 0.89 12.31
N HIS A 98 -16.78 2.09 12.74
CA HIS A 98 -16.13 3.11 11.92
C HIS A 98 -14.96 3.71 12.69
N GLY A 99 -13.92 4.12 11.95
CA GLY A 99 -12.78 4.85 12.51
C GLY A 99 -12.58 6.19 11.82
N GLU A 100 -11.76 7.05 12.41
CA GLU A 100 -11.45 8.35 11.81
C GLU A 100 -10.62 8.13 10.53
N ARG A 101 -11.17 8.53 9.38
CA ARG A 101 -10.47 8.42 8.10
C ARG A 101 -9.21 9.28 8.12
N VAL A 102 -8.09 8.69 7.74
CA VAL A 102 -6.83 9.41 7.51
C VAL A 102 -7.05 10.52 6.49
N GLN A 103 -6.71 11.75 6.87
CA GLN A 103 -6.80 12.94 6.01
C GLN A 103 -5.48 13.13 5.25
N ALA A 104 -5.18 12.20 4.33
CA ALA A 104 -4.01 12.27 3.46
C ALA A 104 -4.42 12.09 1.99
N GLY A 105 -3.79 12.85 1.09
CA GLY A 105 -3.91 12.66 -0.35
C GLY A 105 -3.45 11.27 -0.81
N TRP A 106 -3.86 10.84 -2.00
CA TRP A 106 -3.55 9.51 -2.54
C TRP A 106 -2.05 9.28 -2.77
N ASP A 107 -1.33 10.34 -3.16
CA ASP A 107 0.10 10.31 -3.46
C ASP A 107 0.97 10.75 -2.27
N GLU A 108 0.35 10.97 -1.10
CA GLU A 108 1.07 11.31 0.12
C GLU A 108 1.65 10.07 0.80
N VAL A 109 2.65 10.30 1.64
CA VAL A 109 3.32 9.25 2.40
C VAL A 109 2.73 9.17 3.80
N LEU A 110 2.16 8.02 4.13
CA LEU A 110 1.67 7.70 5.47
C LEU A 110 2.84 7.30 6.38
N PRO A 111 2.95 7.86 7.60
CA PRO A 111 4.07 7.58 8.50
C PRO A 111 4.06 6.15 9.04
N ALA A 112 5.23 5.52 9.13
CA ALA A 112 5.34 4.13 9.55
C ALA A 112 5.52 3.90 11.05
N ALA A 113 6.31 4.75 11.70
CA ALA A 113 6.88 4.45 13.02
C ALA A 113 5.94 4.70 14.22
N VAL A 114 4.72 5.19 13.97
CA VAL A 114 3.92 5.85 15.02
C VAL A 114 2.53 5.22 15.20
N VAL A 115 2.04 4.43 14.26
CA VAL A 115 0.66 3.93 14.26
C VAL A 115 0.52 2.63 13.48
N ASP A 116 -0.41 1.79 13.92
CA ASP A 116 -1.00 0.74 13.07
C ASP A 116 -2.17 1.34 12.28
N TYR A 117 -2.45 0.78 11.10
CA TYR A 117 -3.59 1.22 10.28
C TYR A 117 -4.67 0.15 10.23
N TYR A 118 -5.92 0.61 10.32
CA TYR A 118 -7.12 -0.19 10.21
C TYR A 118 -7.81 0.12 8.88
N PHE A 119 -8.15 -0.91 8.12
CA PHE A 119 -8.88 -0.72 6.86
C PHE A 119 -10.37 -0.95 7.05
N TYR A 120 -11.12 0.14 6.99
CA TYR A 120 -12.58 0.13 7.11
C TYR A 120 -13.23 0.06 5.74
N VAL A 121 -14.22 -0.82 5.61
CA VAL A 121 -15.03 -0.96 4.40
C VAL A 121 -16.45 -0.51 4.75
N PRO A 122 -17.04 0.48 4.04
CA PRO A 122 -18.43 0.86 4.27
C PRO A 122 -19.37 -0.32 4.04
N TYR A 123 -20.29 -0.55 4.96
CA TYR A 123 -21.40 -1.47 4.70
C TYR A 123 -22.33 -0.85 3.66
N PRO A 124 -22.82 -1.63 2.68
CA PRO A 124 -23.85 -1.13 1.77
C PRO A 124 -25.10 -0.76 2.60
N PRO A 125 -25.71 0.42 2.36
CA PRO A 125 -26.87 0.83 3.11
C PRO A 125 -28.01 -0.20 2.96
N GLY A 126 -28.52 -0.71 4.08
CA GLY A 126 -29.66 -1.64 4.13
C GLY A 126 -29.33 -3.10 4.45
N LEU A 127 -28.06 -3.45 4.69
CA LEU A 127 -27.69 -4.71 5.35
C LEU A 127 -27.28 -4.41 6.80
N GLU A 128 -28.28 -4.33 7.68
CA GLU A 128 -28.05 -4.53 9.13
C GLU A 128 -28.00 -6.05 9.36
N ILE A 129 -26.99 -6.51 10.11
CA ILE A 129 -26.83 -7.90 10.56
C ILE A 129 -27.45 -8.10 11.93
#